data_AF-A0AAD4GCQ9-F1
#
_entry.id   AF-A0AAD4GCQ9-F1
#
_cell.length_a   1.000
_cell.length_b   1.000
_cell.length_c   1.000
_cell.angle_alpha   90.00
_cell.angle_beta   90.00
_cell.angle_gamma   90.00
#
_symmetry.space_group_name_H-M   'P 1'
#
loop_
_entity.id
_entity.type
_entity.pdbx_description
1 polymer ?
#
loop_
_entity_poly.entity_id
_entity_poly.type
_entity_poly.pdbx_seq_one_letter_code
_entity_poly.pdbx_strand_id
1 'polypeptide(L)'
;MARKAWHEALASALQKEDQAVMQFATLEAPSTPRVRSLIHRGFITASTLPNPPTHPHHDRRPNAQSHTTRDQQRHRGGVLDPKHPRAVPSPRTGIDRTCAGVLEALPRTERRGLRRTPQKRDFDWEEKRVAVFDAMSGSMKATWCRPVPGTPLGENGEEEMKKWPKRLPKVGEAGSDAEKRLLGVALGNFALLMVEPFEVDYVELGVVPNRRTRCEREEGSVEFKETSVVP
;
A
#
# COMPACT_ATOMS: atom_id res chain seq x y z
N MET A 1 9.84 -13.72 16.79
CA MET A 1 10.80 -13.27 15.77
C MET A 1 11.46 -11.99 16.25
N ALA A 2 12.78 -11.90 16.18
CA ALA A 2 13.50 -10.70 16.60
C ALA A 2 13.16 -9.54 15.64
N ARG A 3 12.60 -8.46 16.17
CA ARG A 3 12.42 -7.21 15.42
C ARG A 3 13.81 -6.66 15.13
N LYS A 4 14.07 -6.30 13.88
CA LYS A 4 15.36 -5.73 13.44
C LYS A 4 15.41 -4.25 13.80
N ALA A 5 16.63 -3.69 13.92
CA ALA A 5 16.84 -2.30 14.33
C ALA A 5 16.07 -1.30 13.44
N TRP A 6 16.03 -1.53 12.12
CA TRP A 6 15.29 -0.68 11.18
C TRP A 6 13.78 -0.66 11.44
N HIS A 7 13.20 -1.78 11.90
CA HIS A 7 11.78 -1.87 12.18
C HIS A 7 11.43 -1.09 13.44
N GLU A 8 12.25 -1.20 14.49
CA GLU A 8 12.07 -0.45 15.73
C GLU A 8 12.27 1.04 15.52
N ALA A 9 13.28 1.43 14.73
CA ALA A 9 13.51 2.82 14.35
C ALA A 9 12.33 3.39 13.56
N LEU A 10 11.81 2.65 12.57
CA LEU A 10 10.64 3.08 11.81
C LEU A 10 9.40 3.16 12.71
N ALA A 11 9.15 2.16 13.55
CA ALA A 11 8.02 2.19 14.50
C ALA A 11 8.10 3.37 15.47
N SER A 12 9.30 3.71 15.97
CA SER A 12 9.51 4.86 16.84
C SER A 12 9.32 6.19 16.11
N ALA A 13 9.82 6.32 14.87
CA ALA A 13 9.61 7.50 14.05
C ALA A 13 8.12 7.73 13.77
N LEU A 14 7.38 6.66 13.46
CA LEU A 14 5.95 6.70 13.20
C LEU A 14 5.09 7.05 14.42
N GLN A 15 5.59 6.83 15.64
CA GLN A 15 4.89 7.22 16.87
C GLN A 15 5.02 8.70 17.20
N LYS A 16 6.06 9.37 16.67
CA LYS A 16 6.33 10.80 16.93
C LYS A 16 5.59 11.73 15.99
N GLU A 17 5.14 11.22 14.85
CA GLU A 17 4.49 12.00 13.80
C GLU A 17 2.98 11.76 13.82
N ASP A 18 2.18 12.83 13.74
CA ASP A 18 0.71 12.72 13.65
C ASP A 18 0.25 12.03 12.37
N GLN A 19 1.06 12.11 11.30
CA GLN A 19 0.80 11.48 10.02
C GLN A 19 2.05 10.86 9.42
N ALA A 20 1.92 9.58 9.10
CA ALA A 20 2.96 8.80 8.48
C ALA A 20 2.91 8.87 6.96
N VAL A 21 3.32 9.99 6.36
CA VAL A 21 3.35 10.12 4.89
C VAL A 21 4.65 9.54 4.35
N MET A 22 4.54 8.66 3.35
CA MET A 22 5.69 8.06 2.64
C MET A 22 5.57 8.24 1.13
N GLN A 23 6.70 8.33 0.44
CA GLN A 23 6.74 8.30 -1.01
C GLN A 23 6.72 6.87 -1.51
N PHE A 24 5.81 6.58 -2.43
CA PHE A 24 5.65 5.28 -3.04
C PHE A 24 5.97 5.37 -4.53
N ALA A 25 7.03 4.67 -4.94
CA ALA A 25 7.49 4.64 -6.31
C ALA A 25 7.05 3.34 -7.01
N THR A 26 6.59 3.49 -8.25
CA THR A 26 6.24 2.39 -9.17
C THR A 26 6.84 2.65 -10.53
N LEU A 27 7.03 1.61 -11.34
CA LEU A 27 7.42 1.74 -12.74
C LEU A 27 6.21 1.51 -13.65
N GLU A 28 5.96 2.45 -14.53
CA GLU A 28 5.04 2.30 -15.65
C GLU A 28 5.78 1.76 -16.87
N ALA A 29 5.22 0.72 -17.48
CA ALA A 29 5.79 0.15 -18.69
C ALA A 29 5.83 1.21 -19.82
N PRO A 30 6.94 1.31 -20.58
CA PRO A 30 8.09 0.40 -20.54
C PRO A 30 9.14 0.72 -19.47
N SER A 31 9.31 1.97 -19.01
CA SER A 31 10.33 2.33 -18.00
C SER A 31 10.12 3.73 -17.39
N THR A 32 8.88 4.19 -17.27
CA THR A 32 8.56 5.52 -16.76
C THR A 32 8.33 5.46 -15.24
N PRO A 33 9.22 6.01 -14.39
CA PRO A 33 8.98 6.03 -12.96
C PRO A 33 7.79 6.95 -12.61
N ARG A 34 6.96 6.50 -11.69
CA ARG A 34 5.85 7.26 -11.09
C ARG A 34 6.02 7.25 -9.59
N VAL A 35 5.91 8.41 -8.96
CA VAL A 35 6.01 8.56 -7.50
C VAL A 35 4.77 9.27 -7.01
N ARG A 36 4.26 8.84 -5.86
CA ARG A 36 3.16 9.52 -5.16
C ARG A 36 3.29 9.38 -3.65
N SER A 37 2.74 10.35 -2.92
CA SER A 37 2.61 10.25 -1.47
C SER A 37 1.48 9.28 -1.10
N LEU A 38 1.74 8.41 -0.12
CA LEU A 38 0.75 7.54 0.51
C LEU A 38 0.83 7.67 2.04
N ILE A 39 -0.29 7.45 2.72
CA ILE A 39 -0.33 7.38 4.18
C ILE A 39 -0.07 5.94 4.59
N HIS A 40 0.92 5.74 5.45
CA HIS A 40 1.18 4.48 6.12
C HIS A 40 0.13 4.24 7.21
N ARG A 41 -0.55 3.10 7.14
CA ARG A 41 -1.71 2.77 8.00
C ARG A 41 -1.41 1.73 9.08
N GLY A 42 -0.13 1.42 9.29
CA GLY A 42 0.32 0.49 10.33
C GLY A 42 1.07 -0.70 9.78
N PHE A 43 1.60 -1.51 10.68
CA PHE A 43 2.25 -2.77 10.37
C PHE A 43 1.24 -3.91 10.53
N ILE A 44 1.18 -4.81 9.54
CA ILE A 44 0.44 -6.07 9.70
C ILE A 44 1.44 -7.18 9.94
N THR A 45 1.46 -7.72 11.15
CA THR A 45 2.18 -8.95 11.49
C THR A 45 1.16 -10.08 11.50
N ALA A 46 1.13 -10.91 10.45
CA ALA A 46 0.32 -12.12 10.53
C ALA A 46 1.10 -13.14 11.36
N SER A 47 0.54 -13.56 12.49
CA SER A 47 1.13 -14.58 13.39
C SER A 47 1.42 -15.91 12.69
N THR A 48 0.77 -16.17 11.56
CA THR A 48 0.94 -17.36 10.72
C THR A 48 1.83 -17.12 9.50
N LEU A 49 2.15 -15.88 9.15
CA LEU A 49 3.20 -15.61 8.17
C LEU A 49 4.53 -15.58 8.93
N PRO A 50 5.52 -16.37 8.50
CA PRO A 50 6.86 -16.27 9.05
C PRO A 50 7.49 -14.91 8.63
N ASN A 51 6.81 -14.10 7.81
CA ASN A 51 7.34 -12.90 7.19
C ASN A 51 7.11 -11.59 8.00
N PRO A 52 8.01 -10.60 7.84
CA PRO A 52 7.96 -9.29 8.49
C PRO A 52 6.75 -8.45 8.04
N PRO A 53 6.47 -7.31 8.69
CA PRO A 53 5.18 -6.66 8.53
C PRO A 53 4.95 -6.06 7.15
N THR A 54 3.70 -6.14 6.71
CA THR A 54 3.23 -5.55 5.47
C THR A 54 2.58 -4.18 5.70
N HIS A 55 2.79 -3.24 4.78
CA HIS A 55 2.25 -1.88 4.86
C HIS A 55 0.95 -1.72 4.06
N PRO A 56 -0.18 -1.34 4.66
CA PRO A 56 -1.45 -1.13 3.99
C PRO A 56 -1.58 0.27 3.32
N HIS A 57 -1.99 0.32 2.04
CA HIS A 57 -2.47 1.53 1.36
C HIS A 57 -3.80 1.30 0.62
N HIS A 58 -4.47 2.37 0.17
CA HIS A 58 -5.87 2.31 -0.29
C HIS A 58 -6.14 3.02 -1.63
N ASP A 59 -7.19 2.53 -2.31
CA ASP A 59 -7.77 2.91 -3.62
C ASP A 59 -7.35 2.01 -4.82
N ARG A 60 -8.35 1.39 -5.46
CA ARG A 60 -8.23 0.54 -6.66
C ARG A 60 -8.29 1.30 -7.98
N ARG A 61 -8.74 2.56 -7.97
CA ARG A 61 -9.04 3.33 -9.19
C ARG A 61 -7.89 4.09 -9.86
N PRO A 62 -6.69 4.33 -9.27
CA PRO A 62 -5.68 5.09 -10.00
C PRO A 62 -5.10 4.28 -11.18
N ASN A 63 -4.76 4.98 -12.27
CA ASN A 63 -4.08 4.45 -13.46
C ASN A 63 -2.82 3.61 -13.14
N ALA A 64 -2.24 3.75 -11.94
CA ALA A 64 -1.13 2.94 -11.46
C ALA A 64 -1.37 1.42 -11.48
N GLN A 65 -2.60 0.91 -11.37
CA GLN A 65 -2.83 -0.55 -11.37
C GLN A 65 -2.78 -1.20 -12.76
N SER A 66 -3.01 -0.44 -13.84
CA SER A 66 -2.70 -0.89 -15.21
C SER A 66 -1.20 -1.07 -15.44
N HIS A 67 -0.36 -0.48 -14.58
CA HIS A 67 1.09 -0.47 -14.73
C HIS A 67 1.80 -1.51 -13.86
N THR A 68 1.20 -1.95 -12.75
CA THR A 68 1.77 -2.99 -11.86
C THR A 68 1.68 -4.41 -12.42
N THR A 69 1.11 -4.62 -13.61
CA THR A 69 0.87 -5.95 -14.16
C THR A 69 1.96 -6.48 -15.08
N ARG A 70 2.95 -5.67 -15.49
CA ARG A 70 3.85 -6.08 -16.58
C ARG A 70 5.35 -5.98 -16.36
N ASP A 71 5.87 -5.31 -15.34
CA ASP A 71 7.32 -5.34 -15.12
C ASP A 71 7.72 -5.10 -13.67
N GLN A 72 8.47 -6.04 -13.10
CA GLN A 72 9.09 -5.92 -11.78
C GLN A 72 10.60 -5.89 -11.96
N GLN A 73 11.14 -4.71 -12.27
CA GLN A 73 12.56 -4.43 -12.12
C GLN A 73 12.83 -3.31 -11.11
N ARG A 74 14.03 -3.39 -10.54
CA ARG A 74 14.58 -2.55 -9.47
C ARG A 74 14.40 -1.05 -9.79
N HIS A 75 14.24 -0.20 -8.78
CA HIS A 75 15.19 0.88 -8.43
C HIS A 75 14.66 1.90 -7.41
N ARG A 76 15.63 2.68 -6.92
CA ARG A 76 15.72 3.50 -5.70
C ARG A 76 15.14 4.91 -5.88
N GLY A 77 14.66 5.50 -4.78
CA GLY A 77 14.62 6.95 -4.60
C GLY A 77 13.33 7.50 -4.00
N GLY A 78 13.44 8.13 -2.84
CA GLY A 78 12.43 9.00 -2.24
C GLY A 78 13.06 9.82 -1.11
N VAL A 79 12.96 11.15 -1.20
CA VAL A 79 13.54 12.12 -0.25
C VAL A 79 12.41 12.75 0.56
N LEU A 80 12.57 12.81 1.88
CA LEU A 80 11.79 13.63 2.82
C LEU A 80 12.70 14.11 3.99
N ASP A 81 12.29 15.22 4.60
CA ASP A 81 12.93 16.18 5.52
C ASP A 81 14.04 15.68 6.53
N PRO A 82 15.02 16.52 6.92
CA PRO A 82 16.34 16.09 7.44
C PRO A 82 16.44 15.76 8.94
N LYS A 83 15.35 15.68 9.71
CA LYS A 83 15.45 15.63 11.19
C LYS A 83 15.37 14.23 11.85
N HIS A 84 15.09 13.16 11.10
CA HIS A 84 14.84 11.83 11.69
C HIS A 84 15.59 10.68 10.99
N PRO A 85 15.91 9.58 11.70
CA PRO A 85 16.55 8.39 11.11
C PRO A 85 15.66 7.79 10.00
N ARG A 86 16.30 7.34 8.91
CA ARG A 86 15.68 6.99 7.63
C ARG A 86 15.60 5.48 7.46
N ALA A 87 14.47 4.95 7.02
CA ALA A 87 14.38 3.60 6.44
C ALA A 87 13.78 3.73 5.03
N VAL A 88 14.52 3.36 3.99
CA VAL A 88 14.02 3.31 2.61
C VAL A 88 13.73 1.85 2.27
N PRO A 89 12.47 1.40 2.31
CA PRO A 89 12.11 0.07 1.81
C PRO A 89 12.13 0.10 0.26
N SER A 90 12.78 -0.88 -0.35
CA SER A 90 12.65 -1.14 -1.80
C SER A 90 11.52 -2.17 -2.00
N PRO A 91 10.35 -1.78 -2.53
CA PRO A 91 9.20 -2.68 -2.61
C PRO A 91 9.24 -3.55 -3.88
N ARG A 92 8.84 -4.82 -3.75
CA ARG A 92 8.13 -5.55 -4.81
C ARG A 92 6.65 -5.45 -4.48
N THR A 93 5.86 -4.91 -5.40
CA THR A 93 4.42 -4.72 -5.20
C THR A 93 3.67 -5.99 -5.60
N GLY A 94 3.05 -6.66 -4.62
CA GLY A 94 1.99 -7.63 -4.88
C GLY A 94 0.64 -6.94 -4.74
N ILE A 95 -0.12 -6.79 -5.83
CA ILE A 95 -1.55 -6.49 -5.76
C ILE A 95 -2.28 -7.82 -5.76
N ASP A 96 -2.96 -8.13 -4.66
CA ASP A 96 -3.85 -9.28 -4.62
C ASP A 96 -5.14 -8.97 -5.41
N ARG A 97 -5.34 -9.70 -6.51
CA ARG A 97 -6.53 -9.65 -7.38
C ARG A 97 -7.47 -10.83 -7.03
N THR A 98 -7.98 -10.85 -5.81
CA THR A 98 -9.11 -11.71 -5.47
C THR A 98 -10.26 -10.91 -4.87
N CYS A 99 -11.04 -10.29 -5.75
CA CYS A 99 -12.50 -10.26 -5.61
C CYS A 99 -13.04 -10.80 -6.95
N ALA A 100 -13.74 -11.93 -6.90
CA ALA A 100 -14.17 -12.69 -8.08
C ALA A 100 -15.12 -11.88 -8.98
N GLY A 101 -14.85 -11.89 -10.29
CA GLY A 101 -15.70 -11.31 -11.33
C GLY A 101 -14.84 -10.71 -12.44
N VAL A 102 -15.00 -11.21 -13.67
CA VAL A 102 -14.24 -10.86 -14.89
C VAL A 102 -12.88 -11.57 -15.02
N LEU A 103 -12.95 -12.88 -15.27
CA LEU A 103 -11.78 -13.71 -15.61
C LEU A 103 -12.07 -14.58 -16.85
N GLU A 104 -12.66 -13.98 -17.89
CA GLU A 104 -12.72 -14.59 -19.23
C GLU A 104 -12.36 -13.56 -20.30
N ALA A 105 -11.05 -13.38 -20.50
CA ALA A 105 -10.41 -13.02 -21.76
C ALA A 105 -8.95 -12.77 -21.42
N LEU A 106 -8.05 -13.67 -21.84
CA LEU A 106 -6.68 -13.42 -22.32
C LEU A 106 -5.86 -14.73 -22.30
N PRO A 107 -5.05 -15.02 -23.34
CA PRO A 107 -4.42 -16.32 -23.57
C PRO A 107 -3.34 -16.69 -22.52
N ARG A 108 -3.18 -18.00 -22.31
CA ARG A 108 -2.48 -18.66 -21.19
C ARG A 108 -0.95 -18.64 -21.22
N THR A 109 -0.31 -18.04 -22.22
CA THR A 109 1.14 -18.22 -22.46
C THR A 109 1.87 -16.89 -22.30
N GLU A 110 2.16 -16.51 -21.05
CA GLU A 110 3.24 -15.56 -20.63
C GLU A 110 3.08 -15.13 -19.15
N ARG A 111 2.95 -16.10 -18.22
CA ARG A 111 2.93 -15.80 -16.77
C ARG A 111 4.24 -16.21 -16.11
N ARG A 112 5.31 -15.42 -16.27
CA ARG A 112 6.44 -15.38 -15.33
C ARG A 112 6.41 -14.03 -14.63
N GLY A 113 6.15 -14.02 -13.31
CA GLY A 113 6.30 -12.81 -12.47
C GLY A 113 5.15 -12.51 -11.51
N LEU A 114 3.95 -13.06 -11.71
CA LEU A 114 2.81 -12.85 -10.81
C LEU A 114 2.44 -14.17 -10.12
N ARG A 115 3.20 -14.55 -9.09
CA ARG A 115 2.75 -15.60 -8.18
C ARG A 115 1.83 -14.97 -7.16
N ARG A 116 0.60 -15.53 -7.07
CA ARG A 116 -0.28 -15.38 -5.90
C ARG A 116 0.58 -15.54 -4.65
N THR A 117 0.44 -14.63 -3.69
CA THR A 117 0.93 -14.89 -2.33
C THR A 117 0.45 -16.29 -1.93
N PRO A 118 1.30 -17.14 -1.33
CA PRO A 118 0.84 -18.42 -0.82
C PRO A 118 -0.30 -18.13 0.15
N GLN A 119 -1.53 -18.53 -0.19
CA GLN A 119 -2.64 -18.52 0.76
C GLN A 119 -2.27 -19.51 1.87
N LYS A 120 -1.63 -19.03 2.93
CA LYS A 120 -1.75 -19.71 4.21
C LYS A 120 -3.21 -19.58 4.62
N ARG A 121 -3.84 -20.72 4.91
CA ARG A 121 -5.28 -20.89 5.13
C ARG A 121 -5.84 -20.16 6.36
N ASP A 122 -4.99 -19.45 7.11
CA ASP A 122 -5.30 -19.00 8.47
C ASP A 122 -5.48 -17.48 8.59
N PHE A 123 -5.33 -16.71 7.50
CA PHE A 123 -5.56 -15.26 7.54
C PHE A 123 -6.50 -14.80 6.42
N ASP A 124 -7.65 -14.27 6.81
CA ASP A 124 -8.64 -13.72 5.87
C ASP A 124 -8.30 -12.27 5.52
N TRP A 125 -7.70 -12.10 4.35
CA TRP A 125 -7.36 -10.77 3.81
C TRP A 125 -8.59 -9.93 3.47
N GLU A 126 -9.69 -10.57 3.09
CA GLU A 126 -10.92 -9.87 2.75
C GLU A 126 -11.60 -9.36 4.00
N GLU A 127 -11.68 -10.18 5.05
CA GLU A 127 -12.13 -9.75 6.38
C GLU A 127 -11.29 -8.57 6.87
N LYS A 128 -9.95 -8.65 6.78
CA LYS A 128 -9.07 -7.55 7.17
C LYS A 128 -9.32 -6.29 6.33
N ARG A 129 -9.51 -6.43 5.01
CA ARG A 129 -9.80 -5.31 4.11
C ARG A 129 -11.12 -4.62 4.50
N VAL A 130 -12.16 -5.40 4.75
CA VAL A 130 -13.47 -4.89 5.20
C VAL A 130 -13.35 -4.20 6.56
N ALA A 131 -12.66 -4.80 7.52
CA ALA A 131 -12.44 -4.21 8.84
C ALA A 131 -11.67 -2.87 8.76
N VAL A 132 -10.63 -2.80 7.93
CA VAL A 132 -9.87 -1.55 7.73
C VAL A 132 -10.74 -0.50 7.02
N PHE A 133 -11.54 -0.89 6.02
CA PHE A 133 -12.50 0.01 5.38
C PHE A 133 -13.50 0.55 6.40
N ASP A 134 -14.06 -0.31 7.26
CA ASP A 134 -15.10 0.09 8.20
C ASP A 134 -14.58 1.02 9.31
N ALA A 135 -13.32 0.87 9.72
CA ALA A 135 -12.65 1.76 10.66
C ALA A 135 -12.40 3.18 10.11
N MET A 136 -12.51 3.39 8.79
CA MET A 136 -12.33 4.72 8.19
C MET A 136 -13.50 5.65 8.52
N SER A 137 -13.22 6.96 8.57
CA SER A 137 -14.28 7.96 8.75
C SER A 137 -15.28 7.92 7.59
N GLY A 138 -16.53 8.29 7.86
CA GLY A 138 -17.57 8.32 6.83
C GLY A 138 -17.23 9.24 5.65
N SER A 139 -16.52 10.35 5.91
CA SER A 139 -16.05 11.24 4.84
C SER A 139 -14.97 10.60 3.98
N MET A 140 -14.06 9.82 4.57
CA MET A 140 -13.06 9.07 3.84
C MET A 140 -13.72 7.97 3.00
N LYS A 141 -14.67 7.22 3.58
CA LYS A 141 -15.46 6.20 2.86
C LYS A 141 -16.11 6.75 1.58
N ALA A 142 -16.67 7.96 1.67
CA ALA A 142 -17.33 8.62 0.55
C ALA A 142 -16.38 8.97 -0.62
N THR A 143 -15.07 9.10 -0.37
CA THR A 143 -14.09 9.36 -1.45
C THR A 143 -14.02 8.24 -2.48
N TRP A 144 -14.35 7.01 -2.08
CA TRP A 144 -14.40 5.84 -2.98
C TRP A 144 -15.69 5.74 -3.82
N CYS A 145 -16.66 6.62 -3.61
CA CYS A 145 -17.82 6.79 -4.50
C CYS A 145 -17.64 7.89 -5.57
N ARG A 146 -16.58 8.69 -5.46
CA ARG A 146 -16.31 9.77 -6.42
C ARG A 146 -15.90 9.19 -7.79
N PRO A 147 -15.94 9.99 -8.87
CA PRO A 147 -15.39 9.60 -10.16
C PRO A 147 -13.93 9.12 -10.07
N VAL A 148 -13.48 8.43 -11.11
CA VAL A 148 -12.12 7.90 -11.18
C VAL A 148 -11.10 9.04 -11.01
N PRO A 149 -10.16 8.94 -10.05
CA PRO A 149 -9.15 9.98 -9.86
C PRO A 149 -8.34 10.21 -11.14
N GLY A 150 -8.23 11.47 -11.56
CA GLY A 150 -7.54 11.87 -12.79
C GLY A 150 -8.44 11.99 -14.01
N THR A 151 -9.72 11.60 -13.93
CA THR A 151 -10.69 11.91 -14.98
C THR A 151 -10.95 13.43 -15.02
N PRO A 152 -10.96 14.05 -16.22
CA PRO A 152 -11.35 15.45 -16.37
C PRO A 152 -12.74 15.72 -15.79
N LEU A 153 -12.93 16.89 -15.19
CA LEU A 153 -14.26 17.32 -14.76
C LEU A 153 -15.12 17.62 -16.01
N GLY A 154 -16.42 17.37 -15.91
CA GLY A 154 -17.36 17.70 -16.97
C GLY A 154 -17.50 19.21 -17.17
N GLU A 155 -18.39 19.60 -18.08
CA GLU A 155 -18.65 21.01 -18.43
C GLU A 155 -19.03 21.88 -17.22
N ASN A 156 -19.65 21.29 -16.19
CA ASN A 156 -20.05 21.99 -14.97
C ASN A 156 -18.95 22.07 -13.90
N GLY A 157 -17.75 21.56 -14.17
CA GLY A 157 -16.57 21.70 -13.32
C GLY A 157 -16.81 21.31 -11.85
N GLU A 158 -16.55 22.25 -10.93
CA GLU A 158 -16.65 22.03 -9.49
C GLU A 158 -18.10 21.91 -8.96
N GLU A 159 -19.10 22.40 -9.70
CA GLU A 159 -20.51 22.30 -9.29
C GLU A 159 -20.99 20.85 -9.26
N GLU A 160 -20.42 19.98 -10.10
CA GLU A 160 -20.68 18.54 -10.04
C GLU A 160 -20.15 17.90 -8.76
N MET A 161 -19.04 18.41 -8.20
CA MET A 161 -18.47 17.86 -6.97
C MET A 161 -19.38 18.02 -5.77
N LYS A 162 -20.20 19.09 -5.75
CA LYS A 162 -21.15 19.36 -4.67
C LYS A 162 -22.24 18.28 -4.58
N LYS A 163 -22.50 17.56 -5.68
CA LYS A 163 -23.47 16.46 -5.76
C LYS A 163 -22.90 15.13 -5.27
N TRP A 164 -21.58 15.01 -5.11
CA TRP A 164 -20.96 13.76 -4.69
C TRP A 164 -21.27 13.42 -3.23
N PRO A 165 -21.30 12.13 -2.86
CA PRO A 165 -21.46 11.73 -1.47
C PRO A 165 -20.42 12.39 -0.58
N LYS A 166 -20.88 13.02 0.51
CA LYS A 166 -20.00 13.70 1.48
C LYS A 166 -19.57 12.78 2.61
N ARG A 167 -20.44 11.86 3.02
CA ARG A 167 -20.22 10.88 4.09
C ARG A 167 -20.99 9.59 3.78
N LEU A 168 -20.46 8.47 4.24
CA LEU A 168 -21.14 7.18 4.26
C LEU A 168 -21.18 6.62 5.70
N PRO A 169 -22.21 5.83 6.07
CA PRO A 169 -22.31 5.21 7.39
C PRO A 169 -21.31 4.04 7.56
N LYS A 170 -21.33 3.39 8.72
CA LYS A 170 -20.59 2.13 8.92
C LYS A 170 -21.27 0.97 8.20
N VAL A 171 -20.50 -0.09 7.98
CA VAL A 171 -21.02 -1.35 7.44
C VAL A 171 -22.05 -1.90 8.43
N GLY A 172 -23.30 -2.08 7.99
CA GLY A 172 -24.43 -2.52 8.82
C GLY A 172 -25.34 -1.40 9.35
N GLU A 173 -24.89 -0.13 9.33
CA GLU A 173 -25.69 1.04 9.78
C GLU A 173 -26.43 1.75 8.63
N ALA A 174 -26.39 1.20 7.40
CA ALA A 174 -27.05 1.80 6.26
C ALA A 174 -28.58 1.73 6.39
N GLY A 175 -29.22 2.89 6.55
CA GLY A 175 -30.66 3.00 6.75
C GLY A 175 -31.48 2.90 5.46
N SER A 176 -30.87 3.22 4.31
CA SER A 176 -31.52 3.17 3.00
C SER A 176 -30.83 2.25 2.01
N ASP A 177 -31.58 1.74 1.03
CA ASP A 177 -31.01 0.93 -0.06
C ASP A 177 -30.03 1.72 -0.94
N ALA A 178 -30.21 3.03 -1.05
CA ALA A 178 -29.27 3.92 -1.73
C ALA A 178 -27.91 3.95 -1.00
N GLU A 179 -27.91 4.05 0.33
CA GLU A 179 -26.67 4.00 1.13
C GLU A 179 -25.98 2.64 1.04
N LYS A 180 -26.74 1.54 1.06
CA LYS A 180 -26.19 0.19 0.87
C LYS A 180 -25.49 0.06 -0.48
N ARG A 181 -26.10 0.58 -1.56
CA ARG A 181 -25.50 0.60 -2.90
C ARG A 181 -24.22 1.42 -2.93
N LEU A 182 -24.22 2.63 -2.34
CA LEU A 182 -23.03 3.48 -2.27
C LEU A 182 -21.90 2.83 -1.46
N LEU A 183 -22.21 2.21 -0.32
CA LEU A 183 -21.23 1.44 0.45
C LEU A 183 -20.65 0.28 -0.36
N GLY A 184 -21.49 -0.45 -1.11
CA GLY A 184 -21.04 -1.50 -2.02
C GLY A 184 -20.05 -0.98 -3.07
N VAL A 185 -20.35 0.16 -3.68
CA VAL A 185 -19.45 0.83 -4.65
C VAL A 185 -18.14 1.26 -3.98
N ALA A 186 -18.22 1.94 -2.83
CA ALA A 186 -17.05 2.42 -2.10
C ALA A 186 -16.13 1.26 -1.69
N LEU A 187 -16.71 0.18 -1.14
CA LEU A 187 -15.97 -1.00 -0.76
C LEU A 187 -15.40 -1.74 -1.98
N GLY A 188 -16.12 -1.79 -3.11
CA GLY A 188 -15.64 -2.36 -4.36
C GLY A 188 -14.39 -1.65 -4.90
N ASN A 189 -14.35 -0.32 -4.76
CA ASN A 189 -13.24 0.55 -5.14
C ASN A 189 -12.10 0.61 -4.09
N PHE A 190 -12.33 0.09 -2.89
CA PHE A 190 -11.34 0.07 -1.82
C PHE A 190 -10.37 -1.11 -1.94
N ALA A 191 -9.07 -0.84 -1.78
CA ALA A 191 -8.01 -1.85 -1.76
C ALA A 191 -7.24 -1.82 -0.45
N LEU A 192 -6.65 -2.97 -0.11
CA LEU A 192 -5.57 -3.10 0.85
C LEU A 192 -4.30 -3.44 0.05
N LEU A 193 -3.46 -2.44 -0.20
CA LEU A 193 -2.14 -2.64 -0.83
C LEU A 193 -1.16 -3.02 0.27
N MET A 194 -0.45 -4.13 0.13
CA MET A 194 0.55 -4.58 1.10
C MET A 194 1.94 -4.56 0.51
N VAL A 195 2.90 -4.04 1.27
CA VAL A 195 4.31 -4.04 0.89
C VAL A 195 5.11 -4.90 1.85
N GLU A 196 5.68 -5.99 1.34
CA GLU A 196 6.59 -6.86 2.09
C GLU A 196 8.04 -6.48 1.75
N PRO A 197 8.83 -5.93 2.68
CA PRO A 197 10.18 -5.48 2.37
C PRO A 197 11.11 -6.68 2.20
N PHE A 198 11.92 -6.73 1.14
CA PHE A 198 13.03 -7.69 0.98
C PHE A 198 14.40 -7.02 1.13
N GLU A 199 14.44 -5.71 0.92
CA GLU A 199 15.60 -4.86 1.12
C GLU A 199 15.18 -3.58 1.84
N VAL A 200 15.92 -3.22 2.89
CA VAL A 200 15.76 -1.96 3.65
C VAL A 200 17.12 -1.29 3.74
N ASP A 201 17.19 -0.03 3.33
CA ASP A 201 18.37 0.82 3.49
C ASP A 201 18.11 1.79 4.65
N TYR A 202 18.75 1.52 5.80
CA TYR A 202 18.58 2.26 7.04
C TYR A 202 19.73 3.25 7.23
N VAL A 203 19.44 4.55 7.30
CA VAL A 203 20.44 5.62 7.41
C VAL A 203 20.19 6.43 8.68
N GLU A 204 21.21 6.55 9.51
CA GLU A 204 21.20 7.29 10.77
C GLU A 204 22.07 8.55 10.63
N LEU A 205 21.41 9.70 10.53
CA LEU A 205 22.08 11.00 10.40
C LEU A 205 22.28 11.74 11.73
N GLY A 206 21.76 11.19 12.83
CA GLY A 206 21.85 11.78 14.17
C GLY A 206 23.11 11.39 14.95
N VAL A 207 24.02 10.62 14.36
CA VAL A 207 25.24 10.08 14.99
C VAL A 207 26.46 10.50 14.17
N VAL A 208 27.61 10.69 14.83
CA VAL A 208 28.88 11.10 14.17
C VAL A 208 29.97 10.05 14.45
N PRO A 209 30.60 9.46 13.41
CA PRO A 209 30.22 9.58 12.00
C PRO A 209 28.83 8.98 11.74
N ASN A 210 28.15 9.45 10.69
CA ASN A 210 26.87 8.92 10.25
C ASN A 210 26.94 7.39 10.09
N ARG A 211 25.81 6.70 10.22
CA ARG A 211 25.73 5.24 10.03
C ARG A 211 24.75 4.89 8.94
N ARG A 212 25.06 3.81 8.21
CA ARG A 212 24.17 3.25 7.21
C ARG A 212 24.26 1.73 7.21
N THR A 213 23.11 1.09 7.25
CA THR A 213 22.97 -0.36 7.33
C THR A 213 22.04 -0.80 6.21
N ARG A 214 22.55 -1.68 5.35
CA ARG A 214 21.76 -2.36 4.33
C ARG A 214 21.26 -3.68 4.90
N CYS A 215 19.95 -3.87 4.90
CA CYS A 215 19.30 -5.09 5.35
C CYS A 215 18.69 -5.80 4.14
N GLU A 216 19.13 -7.02 3.83
CA GLU A 216 18.64 -7.82 2.71
C GLU A 216 18.14 -9.17 3.22
N ARG A 217 17.02 -9.66 2.67
CA ARG A 217 16.57 -11.04 2.86
C ARG A 217 16.26 -11.71 1.53
N GLU A 218 16.44 -13.01 1.51
CA GLU A 218 16.07 -13.84 0.36
C GLU A 218 14.55 -14.01 0.27
N GLU A 219 14.08 -14.29 -0.95
CA GLU A 219 12.66 -14.57 -1.20
C GLU A 219 12.23 -15.83 -0.43
N GLY A 220 11.18 -15.70 0.39
CA GLY A 220 10.70 -16.77 1.25
C GLY A 220 11.45 -16.91 2.59
N SER A 221 12.55 -16.19 2.78
CA SER A 221 13.21 -16.08 4.08
C SER A 221 12.55 -15.01 4.96
N VAL A 222 12.68 -15.20 6.27
CA VAL A 222 12.23 -14.29 7.31
C VAL A 222 13.37 -13.45 7.88
N GLU A 223 14.59 -13.91 7.65
CA GLU A 223 15.78 -13.35 8.27
C GLU A 223 16.43 -12.34 7.33
N PHE A 224 16.65 -11.13 7.85
CA PHE A 224 17.50 -10.14 7.19
C PHE A 224 18.95 -10.34 7.59
N LYS A 225 19.82 -10.40 6.58
CA LYS A 225 21.25 -10.16 6.69
C LYS A 225 21.49 -8.65 6.72
N GLU A 226 22.26 -8.19 7.69
CA GLU A 226 22.62 -6.78 7.84
C GLU A 226 24.06 -6.56 7.41
N THR A 227 24.33 -5.45 6.76
CA THR A 227 25.68 -5.07 6.32
C THR A 227 25.85 -3.56 6.50
N SER A 228 26.81 -3.18 7.35
CA SER A 228 27.21 -1.78 7.48
C SER A 228 27.87 -1.33 6.18
N VAL A 229 27.40 -0.20 5.65
CA VAL A 229 27.92 0.40 4.41
C VAL A 229 28.30 1.85 4.67
N VAL A 230 29.11 2.43 3.78
CA VAL A 230 29.44 3.86 3.86
C VAL A 230 28.16 4.68 3.73
N PRO A 231 27.89 5.64 4.65
CA PRO A 231 26.72 6.52 4.61
C PRO A 231 26.54 7.26 3.28
#